data_AF-A0A2V6PXW0-F1
#
_entry.id   AF-A0A2V6PXW0-F1
#
_cell.length_a   1.000
_cell.length_b   1.000
_cell.length_c   1.000
_cell.angle_alpha   90.00
_cell.angle_beta   90.00
_cell.angle_gamma   90.00
#
_symmetry.space_group_name_H-M   'P 1'
#
loop_
_entity.id
_entity.type
_entity.pdbx_description
1 polymer ?
#
loop_
_entity_poly.entity_id
_entity_poly.type
_entity_poly.pdbx_seq_one_letter_code
_entity_poly.pdbx_strand_id
1 'polypeptide(L)'
;RLACDATRVVMRHDADGHVVEVSARTRTIPPALRRALLHRDQGCRFPGCGVRFVQGHHIHHWAQGGPTTLSNLASLCRRHHRAVHEEGFHVVRRSDGELQFFRPDGRRLLDAPPLPVVPSNPVDALRAANEANGLHLNPRTSCPGWLGEALDISWAIDVVHPLAR
;
A
#
# COMPACT_ATOMS: atom_id res chain seq x y z
N ARG A 1 -4.10 17.60 -3.55
CA ARG A 1 -5.52 17.18 -3.74
C ARG A 1 -6.23 17.77 -4.96
N LEU A 2 -5.83 18.92 -5.50
CA LEU A 2 -6.56 19.65 -6.55
C LEU A 2 -6.86 18.90 -7.87
N ALA A 3 -6.28 17.72 -8.09
CA ALA A 3 -6.42 16.99 -9.34
C ALA A 3 -7.24 15.70 -9.24
N CYS A 4 -7.57 15.20 -8.03
CA CYS A 4 -8.51 14.12 -7.65
C CYS A 4 -9.73 13.93 -8.55
N ASP A 5 -10.59 14.93 -8.43
CA ASP A 5 -11.99 14.90 -8.84
C ASP A 5 -12.36 16.25 -9.48
N ALA A 6 -11.37 16.93 -10.09
CA ALA A 6 -11.52 18.25 -10.68
C ALA A 6 -11.68 18.18 -12.19
N THR A 7 -12.46 19.11 -12.74
CA THR A 7 -12.50 19.40 -14.17
C THR A 7 -11.45 20.46 -14.48
N ARG A 8 -10.68 20.31 -15.56
CA ARG A 8 -9.68 21.30 -15.99
C ARG A 8 -10.24 21.96 -17.22
N VAL A 9 -10.57 23.23 -17.03
CA VAL A 9 -10.92 24.13 -18.12
C VAL A 9 -9.65 24.91 -18.45
N VAL A 10 -9.19 24.79 -19.69
CA VAL A 10 -8.07 25.59 -20.22
C VAL A 10 -8.70 26.65 -21.11
N MET A 11 -8.50 27.92 -20.75
CA MET A 11 -8.88 29.07 -21.56
C MET A 11 -7.62 29.70 -22.13
N ARG A 12 -7.49 29.71 -23.46
CA ARG A 12 -6.40 30.37 -24.18
C ARG A 12 -6.86 31.78 -24.55
N HIS A 13 -6.03 32.77 -24.29
CA HIS A 13 -6.29 34.16 -24.68
C HIS A 13 -5.30 34.59 -25.77
N ASP A 14 -5.71 35.53 -26.63
CA ASP A 14 -4.83 36.22 -27.57
C ASP A 14 -4.04 37.34 -26.86
N ALA A 15 -3.23 38.08 -27.63
CA ALA A 15 -2.41 39.17 -27.10
C ALA A 15 -3.24 40.35 -26.56
N ASP A 16 -4.48 40.49 -27.01
CA ASP A 16 -5.41 41.56 -26.61
C ASP A 16 -6.34 41.13 -25.45
N GLY A 17 -6.20 39.88 -24.98
CA GLY A 17 -6.96 39.32 -23.86
C GLY A 17 -8.28 38.66 -24.25
N HIS A 18 -8.57 38.46 -25.54
CA HIS A 18 -9.77 37.74 -25.99
C HIS A 18 -9.59 36.24 -25.89
N VAL A 19 -10.63 35.53 -25.47
CA VAL A 19 -10.62 34.06 -25.41
C VAL A 19 -10.65 33.48 -26.83
N VAL A 20 -9.59 32.76 -27.19
CA VAL A 20 -9.43 32.12 -28.51
C VAL A 20 -9.87 30.66 -28.47
N GLU A 21 -9.74 30.00 -27.33
CA GLU A 21 -10.05 28.58 -27.17
C GLU A 21 -10.44 28.27 -25.73
N VAL A 22 -11.53 27.53 -25.55
CA VAL A 22 -11.89 26.93 -24.27
C VAL A 22 -11.95 25.41 -24.45
N SER A 23 -11.09 24.68 -23.76
CA SER A 23 -11.15 23.22 -23.73
C SER A 23 -11.38 22.72 -22.31
N ALA A 24 -12.38 21.86 -22.14
CA ALA A 24 -12.67 21.19 -20.88
C ALA A 24 -12.33 19.71 -21.02
N ARG A 25 -11.36 19.24 -20.23
CA ARG A 25 -11.11 17.80 -20.06
C ARG A 25 -11.69 17.40 -18.71
N THR A 26 -12.43 16.29 -18.67
CA THR A 26 -12.87 15.71 -17.41
C THR A 26 -11.91 14.59 -17.01
N ARG A 27 -11.54 14.57 -15.73
CA ARG A 27 -10.82 13.42 -15.14
C ARG A 27 -11.77 12.25 -14.88
N THR A 28 -13.09 12.49 -14.78
CA THR A 28 -14.08 11.48 -14.42
C THR A 28 -13.93 10.25 -15.31
N ILE A 29 -13.59 9.13 -14.70
CA ILE A 29 -13.41 7.85 -15.40
C ILE A 29 -14.80 7.42 -15.89
N PRO A 30 -15.03 7.32 -17.21
CA PRO A 30 -16.33 6.95 -17.74
C PRO A 30 -16.79 5.59 -17.18
N PRO A 31 -18.10 5.35 -16.99
CA PRO A 31 -18.58 4.10 -16.39
C PRO A 31 -18.07 2.84 -17.08
N ALA A 32 -17.98 2.83 -18.42
CA ALA A 32 -17.44 1.70 -19.17
C ALA A 32 -15.96 1.45 -18.86
N LEU A 33 -15.16 2.51 -18.81
CA LEU A 33 -13.74 2.44 -18.44
C LEU A 33 -13.57 2.02 -16.99
N ARG A 34 -14.43 2.49 -16.08
CA ARG A 34 -14.44 2.09 -14.67
C ARG A 34 -14.75 0.60 -14.51
N ARG A 35 -15.71 0.06 -15.27
CA ARG A 35 -15.99 -1.39 -15.29
C ARG A 35 -14.79 -2.19 -15.79
N ALA A 36 -14.17 -1.78 -16.89
CA ALA A 36 -12.97 -2.42 -17.42
C ALA A 36 -11.81 -2.40 -16.42
N LEU A 37 -11.62 -1.26 -15.73
CA LEU A 37 -10.61 -1.10 -14.68
C LEU A 37 -10.83 -2.06 -13.51
N LEU A 38 -12.06 -2.12 -12.98
CA LEU A 38 -12.41 -3.03 -11.89
C LEU A 38 -12.25 -4.50 -12.28
N HIS A 39 -12.62 -4.86 -13.51
CA HIS A 39 -12.44 -6.21 -14.03
C HIS A 39 -10.96 -6.60 -14.17
N ARG A 40 -10.11 -5.69 -14.65
CA ARG A 40 -8.67 -5.94 -14.78
C ARG A 40 -7.99 -6.05 -13.41
N ASP A 41 -8.30 -5.14 -12.50
CA ASP A 41 -7.51 -4.95 -11.29
C ASP A 41 -7.98 -5.81 -10.11
N GLN A 42 -9.27 -6.20 -10.08
CA GLN A 42 -9.90 -7.08 -9.07
C GLN A 42 -9.75 -6.62 -7.60
N GLY A 43 -9.30 -5.39 -7.37
CA GLY A 43 -9.05 -4.82 -6.05
C GLY A 43 -7.96 -3.76 -6.07
N CYS A 44 -7.48 -3.38 -4.89
CA CYS A 44 -6.38 -2.45 -4.77
C CYS A 44 -5.09 -3.10 -5.31
N ARG A 45 -4.41 -2.45 -6.24
CA ARG A 45 -3.17 -2.96 -6.84
C ARG A 45 -1.90 -2.69 -6.03
N PHE A 46 -2.01 -1.99 -4.90
CA PHE A 46 -0.88 -1.72 -4.03
C PHE A 46 -0.41 -3.03 -3.38
N PRO A 47 0.90 -3.33 -3.34
CA PRO A 47 1.42 -4.61 -2.87
C PRO A 47 0.89 -5.02 -1.49
N GLY A 48 0.38 -6.24 -1.38
CA GLY A 48 -0.18 -6.81 -0.14
C GLY A 48 -1.57 -6.30 0.24
N CYS A 49 -2.22 -5.45 -0.56
CA CYS A 49 -3.58 -4.97 -0.26
C CYS A 49 -4.66 -5.87 -0.87
N GLY A 50 -5.57 -6.40 -0.04
CA GLY A 50 -6.73 -7.20 -0.49
C GLY A 50 -8.05 -6.44 -0.61
N VAL A 51 -8.07 -5.11 -0.41
CA VAL A 51 -9.31 -4.33 -0.35
C VAL A 51 -9.95 -4.19 -1.73
N ARG A 52 -11.27 -4.46 -1.82
CA ARG A 52 -12.06 -4.35 -3.06
C ARG A 52 -12.71 -2.98 -3.29
N PHE A 53 -12.87 -2.17 -2.24
CA PHE A 53 -13.39 -0.82 -2.38
C PHE A 53 -12.29 0.14 -2.88
N VAL A 54 -12.35 0.48 -4.16
CA VAL A 54 -11.28 1.17 -4.88
C VAL A 54 -11.75 2.35 -5.73
N GLN A 55 -10.81 3.26 -5.96
CA GLN A 55 -10.89 4.43 -6.83
C GLN A 55 -9.87 4.26 -7.97
N GLY A 56 -10.15 4.86 -9.13
CA GLY A 56 -9.19 4.87 -10.22
C GLY A 56 -8.18 6.01 -10.05
N HIS A 57 -6.91 5.66 -10.07
CA HIS A 57 -5.77 6.55 -9.95
C HIS A 57 -5.08 6.70 -11.30
N HIS A 58 -4.81 7.94 -11.72
CA HIS A 58 -4.02 8.23 -12.91
C HIS A 58 -2.52 8.11 -12.58
N ILE A 59 -1.82 7.18 -13.24
CA ILE A 59 -0.39 6.89 -13.05
C ILE A 59 0.45 8.08 -13.52
N HIS A 60 0.30 8.49 -14.78
CA HIS A 60 0.68 9.84 -15.20
C HIS A 60 -0.43 10.78 -14.75
N HIS A 61 -0.12 11.69 -13.83
CA HIS A 61 -1.13 12.55 -13.22
C HIS A 61 -1.89 13.33 -14.29
N TRP A 62 -3.22 13.31 -14.21
CA TRP A 62 -4.07 14.03 -15.15
C TRP A 62 -3.79 15.55 -15.17
N ALA A 63 -3.44 16.15 -14.01
CA ALA A 63 -3.02 17.55 -13.95
C ALA A 63 -1.79 17.85 -14.81
N GLN A 64 -0.91 16.86 -15.00
CA GLN A 64 0.28 16.92 -15.85
C GLN A 64 0.02 16.44 -17.28
N GLY A 65 -1.26 16.35 -17.68
CA GLY A 65 -1.66 15.93 -19.03
C GLY A 65 -1.89 14.42 -19.20
N GLY A 66 -1.88 13.65 -18.10
CA GLY A 66 -2.24 12.24 -18.11
C GLY A 66 -3.59 11.94 -18.76
N PRO A 67 -3.64 11.07 -19.78
CA PRO A 67 -4.90 10.73 -20.42
C PRO A 67 -5.75 9.82 -19.52
N THR A 68 -7.08 9.91 -19.65
CA THR A 68 -8.01 9.00 -18.97
C THR A 68 -8.19 7.74 -19.82
N THR A 69 -7.20 6.84 -19.77
CA THR A 69 -7.19 5.55 -20.49
C THR A 69 -6.98 4.41 -19.51
N LEU A 70 -7.35 3.19 -19.92
CA LEU A 70 -7.18 2.01 -19.06
C LEU A 70 -5.70 1.80 -18.70
N SER A 71 -4.79 2.00 -19.66
CA SER A 71 -3.34 1.89 -19.46
C SER A 71 -2.78 2.91 -18.47
N ASN A 72 -3.35 4.11 -18.39
CA ASN A 72 -2.92 5.14 -17.45
C ASN A 72 -3.63 5.07 -16.09
N LEU A 73 -4.52 4.10 -15.88
CA LEU A 73 -5.28 3.96 -14.64
C LEU A 73 -4.82 2.77 -13.80
N ALA A 74 -4.91 2.88 -12.48
CA ALA A 74 -4.77 1.79 -11.52
C ALA A 74 -5.84 1.88 -10.41
N SER A 75 -6.39 0.76 -9.99
CA SER A 75 -7.32 0.69 -8.85
C SER A 75 -6.57 0.76 -7.52
N LEU A 76 -6.86 1.78 -6.72
CA LEU A 76 -6.31 1.97 -5.37
C LEU A 76 -7.42 2.21 -4.35
N CYS A 77 -7.30 1.63 -3.15
CA CYS A 77 -8.19 1.96 -2.04
C CYS A 77 -7.90 3.37 -1.52
N ARG A 78 -8.79 3.96 -0.71
CA ARG A 78 -8.62 5.33 -0.19
C ARG A 78 -7.25 5.56 0.48
N ARG A 79 -6.78 4.60 1.27
CA ARG A 79 -5.47 4.66 1.96
C ARG A 79 -4.32 4.72 0.96
N HIS A 80 -4.24 3.76 0.04
CA HIS A 80 -3.13 3.71 -0.92
C HIS A 80 -3.22 4.76 -2.01
N HIS A 81 -4.44 5.21 -2.35
CA HIS A 81 -4.62 6.37 -3.20
C HIS A 81 -4.00 7.62 -2.55
N ARG A 82 -4.19 7.81 -1.24
CA ARG A 82 -3.50 8.88 -0.49
C ARG A 82 -2.00 8.67 -0.46
N ALA A 83 -1.52 7.46 -0.18
CA ALA A 83 -0.10 7.16 -0.10
C ALA A 83 0.65 7.55 -1.38
N VAL A 84 0.10 7.15 -2.54
CA VAL A 84 0.69 7.46 -3.85
C VAL A 84 0.54 8.94 -4.23
N HIS A 85 -0.44 9.64 -3.67
CA HIS A 85 -0.74 11.01 -4.07
C HIS A 85 -0.13 12.08 -3.16
N GLU A 86 0.15 11.74 -1.90
CA GLU A 86 0.53 12.70 -0.85
C GLU A 86 1.77 12.26 -0.06
N GLU A 87 2.06 10.96 0.02
CA GLU A 87 3.07 10.43 0.97
C GLU A 87 4.38 10.02 0.29
N GLY A 88 4.58 10.38 -0.98
CA GLY A 88 5.83 10.15 -1.72
C GLY A 88 5.96 8.75 -2.33
N PHE A 89 4.98 7.87 -2.15
CA PHE A 89 4.93 6.63 -2.91
C PHE A 89 4.62 6.97 -4.37
N HIS A 90 5.16 6.20 -5.30
CA HIS A 90 4.85 6.37 -6.71
C HIS A 90 4.66 5.02 -7.39
N VAL A 91 3.90 5.03 -8.47
CA VAL A 91 3.55 3.86 -9.25
C VAL A 91 3.98 4.08 -10.69
N VAL A 92 4.53 3.04 -11.30
CA VAL A 92 4.91 3.01 -12.71
C VAL A 92 4.23 1.81 -13.36
N ARG A 93 3.74 1.98 -14.59
CA ARG A 93 3.32 0.86 -15.43
C ARG A 93 4.43 0.52 -16.42
N ARG A 94 4.86 -0.73 -16.42
CA ARG A 94 5.85 -1.25 -17.36
C ARG A 94 5.23 -1.54 -18.74
N SER A 95 6.09 -1.76 -19.73
CA SER A 95 5.70 -2.10 -21.10
C SER A 95 4.93 -3.42 -21.21
N ASP A 96 5.18 -4.36 -20.29
CA ASP A 96 4.44 -5.62 -20.15
C ASP A 96 3.09 -5.45 -19.43
N GLY A 97 2.76 -4.24 -18.96
CA GLY A 97 1.55 -3.92 -18.23
C GLY A 97 1.63 -4.13 -16.72
N GLU A 98 2.75 -4.62 -16.18
CA GLU A 98 2.95 -4.77 -14.73
C GLU A 98 2.95 -3.40 -14.02
N LEU A 99 2.35 -3.33 -12.84
CA LEU A 99 2.45 -2.16 -11.97
C LEU A 99 3.56 -2.35 -10.95
N GLN A 100 4.49 -1.41 -10.91
CA GLN A 100 5.56 -1.38 -9.91
C GLN A 100 5.36 -0.19 -8.99
N PHE A 101 5.38 -0.45 -7.69
CA PHE A 101 5.26 0.57 -6.65
C PHE A 101 6.60 0.81 -6.01
N PHE A 102 6.85 2.05 -5.65
CA PHE A 102 8.09 2.50 -5.05
C PHE A 102 7.78 3.29 -3.80
N ARG A 103 8.63 3.11 -2.79
CA ARG A 103 8.63 3.86 -1.55
C ARG A 103 9.15 5.29 -1.79
N PRO A 104 8.95 6.20 -0.82
CA PRO A 104 9.50 7.56 -0.89
C PRO A 104 11.04 7.59 -1.00
N ASP A 105 11.72 6.55 -0.51
CA ASP A 105 13.18 6.38 -0.61
C ASP A 105 13.64 5.77 -1.95
N GLY A 106 12.72 5.58 -2.91
CA GLY A 106 12.99 5.01 -4.24
C GLY A 106 13.10 3.48 -4.27
N ARG A 107 13.01 2.78 -3.13
CA ARG A 107 13.05 1.32 -3.12
C ARG A 107 11.75 0.73 -3.65
N ARG A 108 11.86 -0.28 -4.52
CA ARG A 108 10.71 -1.01 -5.05
C ARG A 108 10.02 -1.79 -3.94
N LEU A 109 8.70 -1.65 -3.85
CA LEU A 109 7.86 -2.54 -3.05
C LEU A 109 7.71 -3.87 -3.80
N LEU A 110 8.15 -4.94 -3.14
CA LEU A 110 7.90 -6.30 -3.62
C LEU A 110 6.45 -6.65 -3.33
N ASP A 111 5.88 -7.52 -4.16
CA ASP A 111 4.62 -8.15 -3.82
C ASP A 111 4.75 -8.87 -2.48
N ALA A 112 3.71 -8.75 -1.66
CA ALA A 112 3.67 -9.49 -0.42
C ALA A 112 3.75 -10.99 -0.77
N PRO A 113 4.57 -11.76 -0.06
CA PRO A 113 4.57 -13.21 -0.25
C PRO A 113 3.15 -13.73 -0.03
N PRO A 114 2.74 -14.80 -0.74
CA PRO A 114 1.44 -15.40 -0.54
C PRO A 114 1.27 -15.76 0.94
N LEU A 115 0.05 -15.62 1.45
CA LEU A 115 -0.24 -16.06 2.81
C LEU A 115 0.15 -17.55 2.92
N PRO A 116 0.82 -17.95 4.03
CA PRO A 116 1.15 -19.34 4.23
C PRO A 116 -0.13 -20.18 4.24
N VAL A 117 -0.07 -21.37 3.64
CA VAL A 117 -1.18 -22.31 3.67
C VAL A 117 -1.41 -22.72 5.12
N VAL A 118 -2.59 -22.39 5.65
CA VAL A 118 -2.99 -22.80 6.99
C VAL A 118 -3.54 -24.23 6.90
N PRO A 119 -2.91 -25.22 7.56
CA PRO A 119 -3.40 -26.59 7.52
C PRO A 119 -4.78 -26.70 8.18
N SER A 120 -5.54 -27.74 7.81
CA SER A 120 -6.91 -27.98 8.31
C SER A 120 -6.99 -28.09 9.84
N ASN A 121 -5.91 -28.54 10.47
CA ASN A 121 -5.73 -28.53 11.92
C ASN A 121 -4.51 -27.66 12.30
N PRO A 122 -4.68 -26.33 12.39
CA PRO A 122 -3.56 -25.40 12.57
C PRO A 122 -2.92 -25.49 13.94
N VAL A 123 -3.68 -25.88 14.98
CA VAL A 123 -3.17 -25.97 16.35
C VAL A 123 -2.18 -27.13 16.47
N ASP A 124 -2.53 -28.30 15.96
CA ASP A 124 -1.65 -29.48 16.07
C ASP A 124 -0.41 -29.34 15.18
N ALA A 125 -0.55 -28.76 13.99
CA ALA A 125 0.59 -28.42 13.14
C ALA A 125 1.56 -27.46 13.84
N LEU A 126 1.03 -26.44 14.52
CA LEU A 126 1.84 -25.49 15.29
C LEU A 126 2.53 -26.16 16.48
N ARG A 127 1.83 -27.04 17.21
CA ARG A 127 2.41 -27.82 18.33
C ARG A 127 3.54 -28.73 17.87
N ALA A 128 3.33 -29.50 16.80
CA ALA A 128 4.34 -30.37 16.24
C ALA A 128 5.57 -29.57 15.75
N ALA A 129 5.35 -28.41 15.13
CA ALA A 129 6.43 -27.51 14.75
C ALA A 129 7.21 -26.99 15.97
N ASN A 130 6.52 -26.58 17.04
CA ASN A 130 7.17 -26.15 18.27
C ASN A 130 7.99 -27.28 18.89
N GLU A 131 7.43 -28.49 19.01
CA GLU A 131 8.14 -29.67 19.52
C GLU A 131 9.38 -30.02 18.68
N ALA A 132 9.28 -29.98 17.35
CA ALA A 132 10.41 -30.20 16.46
C ALA A 132 11.53 -29.14 16.61
N ASN A 133 11.17 -27.93 17.05
CA ASN A 133 12.12 -26.86 17.39
C ASN A 133 12.56 -26.89 18.86
N GLY A 134 12.17 -27.90 19.65
CA GLY A 134 12.47 -28.01 21.08
C GLY A 134 11.73 -26.98 21.96
N LEU A 135 10.68 -26.37 21.43
CA LEU A 135 9.87 -25.37 22.13
C LEU A 135 8.70 -26.06 22.86
N HIS A 136 8.88 -26.32 24.15
CA HIS A 136 7.84 -26.89 25.00
C HIS A 136 6.97 -25.79 25.62
N LEU A 137 6.01 -25.27 24.85
CA LEU A 137 5.05 -24.27 25.32
C LEU A 137 3.97 -24.92 26.20
N ASN A 138 3.79 -24.42 27.41
CA ASN A 138 2.82 -24.89 28.40
C ASN A 138 2.08 -23.69 29.05
N PRO A 139 1.05 -23.90 29.87
CA PRO A 139 0.28 -22.81 30.48
C PRO A 139 1.10 -21.84 31.36
N ARG A 140 2.30 -22.23 31.78
CA ARG A 140 3.24 -21.41 32.57
C ARG A 140 4.32 -20.76 31.72
N THR A 141 4.37 -20.98 30.40
CA THR A 141 5.42 -20.40 29.54
C THR A 141 5.44 -18.88 29.56
N SER A 142 4.29 -18.23 29.72
CA SER A 142 4.20 -16.77 29.91
C SER A 142 4.22 -16.36 31.39
N CYS A 143 4.21 -17.30 32.33
CA CYS A 143 4.37 -17.00 33.74
C CYS A 143 5.84 -16.73 34.03
N PRO A 144 6.21 -15.53 34.50
CA PRO A 144 7.58 -15.29 34.93
C PRO A 144 7.93 -16.27 36.05
N GLY A 145 9.19 -16.69 36.10
CA GLY A 145 9.72 -17.50 37.22
C GLY A 145 9.79 -16.74 38.55
N TRP A 146 9.39 -15.46 38.54
CA TRP A 146 9.39 -14.58 39.69
C TRP A 146 8.34 -15.03 40.72
N LEU A 147 8.81 -15.39 41.91
CA LEU A 147 7.99 -15.82 43.04
C LEU A 147 7.82 -14.72 44.11
N GLY A 148 8.25 -13.49 43.81
CA GLY A 148 8.18 -12.34 44.72
C GLY A 148 9.53 -11.94 45.33
N GLU A 149 10.63 -12.53 44.87
CA GLU A 149 11.99 -12.09 45.24
C GLU A 149 12.24 -10.63 44.84
N ALA A 150 13.16 -9.95 45.52
CA ALA A 150 13.54 -8.60 45.10
C ALA A 150 14.15 -8.64 43.69
N LEU A 151 13.74 -7.71 42.81
CA LEU A 151 14.33 -7.54 41.50
C LEU A 151 15.84 -7.30 41.65
N ASP A 152 16.67 -8.10 40.99
CA ASP A 152 18.10 -7.83 40.90
C ASP A 152 18.31 -6.63 39.95
N ILE A 153 18.38 -5.45 40.56
CA ILE A 153 18.58 -4.19 39.85
C ILE A 153 19.93 -4.19 39.12
N SER A 154 20.96 -4.83 39.67
CA SER A 154 22.29 -4.88 39.06
C SER A 154 22.25 -5.72 37.78
N TRP A 155 21.70 -6.93 37.85
CA TRP A 155 21.52 -7.78 36.67
C TRP A 155 20.61 -7.13 35.61
N ALA A 156 19.52 -6.48 36.04
CA ALA A 156 18.60 -5.81 35.11
C ALA A 156 19.27 -4.63 34.39
N ILE A 157 20.10 -3.85 35.10
CA ILE A 157 20.94 -2.81 34.48
C ILE A 157 21.94 -3.48 33.53
N ASP A 158 22.56 -4.59 33.91
CA ASP A 158 23.57 -5.25 33.10
C ASP A 158 23.04 -5.82 31.77
N VAL A 159 21.82 -6.37 31.79
CA VAL A 159 21.22 -6.99 30.61
C VAL A 159 20.53 -5.99 29.69
N VAL A 160 19.97 -4.90 30.25
CA VAL A 160 19.15 -3.95 29.49
C VAL A 160 19.94 -2.69 29.10
N HIS A 161 21.00 -2.33 29.84
CA HIS A 161 21.76 -1.11 29.58
C HIS A 161 22.84 -1.35 28.50
N PRO A 162 22.83 -0.62 27.38
CA PRO A 162 23.78 -0.82 26.28
C PRO A 162 25.25 -0.57 26.63
N LEU A 163 25.55 -0.02 27.81
CA LEU A 163 26.89 0.30 28.30
C LEU A 163 27.33 -0.54 29.52
N ALA A 164 26.62 -1.61 29.87
CA ALA A 164 26.96 -2.42 31.04
C ALA A 164 28.04 -3.50 30.77
N ARG A 165 29.07 -3.14 30.01
CA ARG A 165 30.32 -3.88 29.87
C ARG A 165 31.49 -2.94 30.07
#